data_AF-W5Y295-F1
#
_entry.id   AF-W5Y295-F1
#
_cell.length_a   1.000
_cell.length_b   1.000
_cell.length_c   1.000
_cell.angle_alpha   90.00
_cell.angle_beta   90.00
_cell.angle_gamma   90.00
#
_symmetry.space_group_name_H-M   'P 1'
#
loop_
_entity.id
_entity.type
_entity.pdbx_description
1 polymer ?
#
loop_
_entity_poly.entity_id
_entity_poly.type
_entity_poly.pdbx_seq_one_letter_code
_entity_poly.pdbx_strand_id
1 'polypeptide(L)' 'MRLSSFEQLVSDEFGSARGAWILDSHVVSGTGKTARQLMDEGTDLREVWWGLCRDFQIPAERHLGRDD' A
#
# COMPACT_ATOMS: atom_id res chain seq x y z
N MET A 1 -5.71 1.14 9.83
CA MET A 1 -6.22 -0.23 9.55
C MET A 1 -5.34 -1.27 10.26
N ARG A 2 -5.70 -2.57 10.30
CA ARG A 2 -4.78 -3.61 10.82
C ARG A 2 -3.69 -3.93 9.79
N LEU A 3 -2.51 -4.36 10.24
CA LEU A 3 -1.39 -4.73 9.37
C LEU A 3 -1.77 -5.85 8.39
N SER A 4 -2.41 -6.91 8.86
CA SER A 4 -2.84 -8.02 8.00
C SER A 4 -3.80 -7.59 6.89
N SER A 5 -4.70 -6.63 7.16
CA SER A 5 -5.59 -6.08 6.14
C SER A 5 -4.81 -5.27 5.09
N PHE A 6 -3.82 -4.50 5.52
CA PHE A 6 -2.95 -3.76 4.61
C PHE A 6 -2.13 -4.70 3.71
N GLU A 7 -1.51 -5.72 4.31
CA GLU A 7 -0.74 -6.73 3.57
C GLU A 7 -1.61 -7.48 2.55
N GLN A 8 -2.86 -7.78 2.90
CA GLN A 8 -3.81 -8.39 1.98
C GLN A 8 -4.15 -7.45 0.82
N LEU A 9 -4.48 -6.19 1.07
CA LEU A 9 -4.74 -5.19 0.01
C LEU A 9 -3.57 -5.07 -0.98
N VAL A 10 -2.35 -5.02 -0.45
CA VAL A 10 -1.13 -4.97 -1.27
C VAL A 10 -0.95 -6.26 -2.08
N SER A 11 -1.16 -7.41 -1.46
CA SER A 11 -1.07 -8.70 -2.13
C SER A 11 -2.16 -8.88 -3.20
N ASP A 12 -3.38 -8.40 -2.96
CA ASP A 12 -4.47 -8.51 -3.91
C ASP A 12 -4.18 -7.67 -5.16
N GLU A 13 -3.68 -6.45 -5.00
CA GLU A 13 -3.42 -5.56 -6.13
C GLU A 13 -2.11 -5.87 -6.88
N PHE A 14 -1.07 -6.32 -6.19
CA PHE A 14 0.25 -6.49 -6.79
C PHE A 14 0.78 -7.93 -6.80
N GLY A 15 0.15 -8.85 -6.07
CA GLY A 15 0.69 -10.16 -5.74
C GLY A 15 1.72 -10.10 -4.61
N SER A 16 1.89 -11.20 -3.88
CA SER A 16 2.75 -11.24 -2.67
C SER A 16 4.20 -10.80 -2.92
N ALA A 17 4.86 -11.38 -3.94
CA ALA A 17 6.27 -11.12 -4.21
C ALA A 17 6.53 -9.68 -4.71
N ARG A 18 5.74 -9.23 -5.68
CA ARG A 18 5.87 -7.87 -6.24
C ARG A 18 5.36 -6.81 -5.27
N GLY A 19 4.32 -7.12 -4.49
CA GLY A 19 3.81 -6.26 -3.42
C GLY A 19 4.89 -5.97 -2.38
N ALA A 20 5.56 -7.00 -1.87
CA ALA A 20 6.68 -6.82 -0.93
C ALA A 20 7.78 -5.91 -1.54
N TRP A 21 8.18 -6.18 -2.79
CA TRP A 21 9.18 -5.34 -3.46
C TRP A 21 8.72 -3.88 -3.62
N ILE A 22 7.45 -3.62 -3.95
CA ILE A 22 6.90 -2.26 -4.04
C ILE A 22 7.00 -1.55 -2.68
N LEU A 23 6.70 -2.24 -1.58
CA LEU A 23 6.75 -1.62 -0.26
C LEU A 23 8.15 -1.10 0.11
N ASP A 24 9.19 -1.81 -0.33
CA ASP A 24 10.58 -1.47 -0.06
C ASP A 24 11.20 -0.50 -1.08
N SER A 25 10.68 -0.44 -2.31
CA SER A 25 11.34 0.27 -3.43
C SER A 25 10.58 1.47 -3.98
N HIS A 26 9.25 1.48 -3.91
CA HIS A 26 8.45 2.57 -4.45
C HIS A 26 8.37 3.71 -3.44
N VAL A 27 8.83 4.90 -3.84
CA VAL A 27 8.67 6.13 -3.06
C VAL A 27 7.27 6.67 -3.25
N VAL A 28 6.52 6.80 -2.16
CA VAL A 28 5.16 7.32 -2.17
C VAL A 28 5.17 8.81 -2.53
N SER A 29 4.39 9.21 -3.54
CA SER A 29 4.38 10.59 -4.03
C SER A 29 4.03 11.57 -2.92
N GLY A 30 4.79 12.66 -2.83
CA GLY A 30 4.59 13.73 -1.84
C GLY A 30 5.20 13.46 -0.45
N THR A 31 5.72 12.26 -0.19
CA THR A 31 6.39 11.95 1.10
C THR A 31 7.91 11.89 0.97
N GLY A 32 8.42 11.55 -0.22
CA GLY A 32 9.85 11.30 -0.44
C GLY A 32 10.36 10.03 0.24
N LYS A 33 9.46 9.16 0.72
CA LYS A 33 9.76 7.93 1.47
C LYS A 33 9.03 6.73 0.89
N THR A 34 9.59 5.54 1.07
CA THR A 34 8.93 4.29 0.68
C THR A 34 7.80 3.94 1.63
N ALA A 35 6.90 3.04 1.22
CA ALA A 35 5.84 2.57 2.10
C ALA A 35 6.40 1.95 3.40
N ARG A 36 7.47 1.17 3.30
CA ARG A 36 8.16 0.59 4.46
C ARG A 36 8.68 1.66 5.41
N GLN A 37 9.34 2.69 4.90
CA GLN A 37 9.83 3.81 5.73
C GLN A 37 8.69 4.54 6.43
N LEU A 38 7.57 4.78 5.74
CA LEU A 38 6.40 5.42 6.34
C LEU A 38 5.80 4.56 7.46
N MET A 39 5.74 3.23 7.26
CA MET A 39 5.28 2.28 8.28
C MET A 39 6.21 2.28 9.51
N ASP A 40 7.52 2.26 9.29
CA ASP A 40 8.53 2.27 10.36
C ASP A 40 8.48 3.57 11.19
N GLU A 41 8.08 4.68 10.57
CA GLU A 41 7.84 5.97 11.25
C GLU A 41 6.49 6.05 11.98
N GLY A 42 5.65 5.01 11.90
CA GLY A 42 4.34 4.96 12.54
C GLY A 42 3.24 5.71 11.79
N THR A 43 3.41 5.97 10.49
CA THR A 43 2.35 6.52 9.64
C THR A 43 1.15 5.56 9.61
N ASP A 44 -0.09 6.08 9.64
CA ASP A 44 -1.27 5.23 9.55
C ASP A 44 -1.24 4.43 8.24
N LEU A 45 -1.38 3.10 8.35
CA LEU A 45 -1.37 2.18 7.21
C LEU A 45 -2.39 2.52 6.13
N ARG A 46 -3.52 3.15 6.50
CA ARG A 46 -4.53 3.63 5.56
C ARG A 46 -4.01 4.77 4.70
N GLU A 47 -3.25 5.70 5.28
CA GLU A 47 -2.62 6.78 4.54
C GLU A 47 -1.56 6.24 3.58
N VAL A 48 -0.76 5.27 4.02
CA VAL A 48 0.22 4.57 3.17
C VAL A 48 -0.49 3.89 2.00
N TRP A 49 -1.56 3.14 2.28
CA TRP A 49 -2.36 2.47 1.25
C TRP A 49 -2.96 3.45 0.24
N TRP A 50 -3.56 4.55 0.71
CA TRP A 50 -4.09 5.57 -0.19
C TRP A 50 -3.03 6.27 -1.03
N GLY A 51 -1.81 6.43 -0.49
CA GLY A 51 -0.65 6.87 -1.25
C GLY A 51 -0.37 5.94 -2.43
N LEU A 52 -0.27 4.63 -2.16
CA LEU A 52 -0.08 3.62 -3.19
C LEU A 52 -1.25 3.60 -4.19
N CYS A 53 -2.50 3.70 -3.73
CA CYS A 53 -3.66 3.77 -4.62
C CYS A 53 -3.59 4.95 -5.59
N ARG A 54 -3.14 6.13 -5.13
CA ARG A 54 -2.98 7.29 -5.99
C ARG A 54 -1.86 7.09 -7.00
N ASP A 55 -0.71 6.60 -6.55
CA ASP A 55 0.48 6.43 -7.38
C ASP A 55 0.29 5.39 -8.49
N PHE A 56 -0.37 4.28 -8.15
CA PHE A 56 -0.65 3.18 -9.09
C PHE A 56 -2.02 3.29 -9.76
N GLN A 57 -2.75 4.37 -9.50
CA GLN A 57 -4.09 4.63 -10.05
C GLN A 57 -5.06 3.45 -9.82
N ILE A 58 -5.03 2.87 -8.62
CA ILE A 58 -5.87 1.74 -8.24
C ILE A 58 -7.34 2.19 -8.23
N PRO A 59 -8.28 1.47 -8.87
CA PRO A 59 -9.71 1.80 -8.87
C PRO A 59 -10.30 1.83 -7.45
N ALA A 60 -11.20 2.78 -7.18
CA ALA A 60 -11.78 3.00 -5.85
C ALA A 60 -12.52 1.78 -5.30
N GLU A 61 -13.16 0.99 -6.17
CA GLU A 61 -13.83 -0.27 -5.83
C GLU A 61 -12.89 -1.31 -5.19
N ARG A 62 -11.58 -1.21 -5.41
CA ARG A 62 -10.57 -2.13 -4.86
C ARG A 62 -9.85 -1.60 -3.64
N HIS A 63 -10.11 -0.35 -3.24
CA HIS A 63 -9.40 0.26 -2.11
C HIS A 63 -9.71 -0.41 -0.77
N LEU A 64 -10.80 -1.17 -0.69
CA LEU A 64 -11.24 -1.89 0.50
C LEU A 64 -11.08 -3.41 0.39
N GLY A 65 -10.49 -3.91 -0.70
CA GLY A 65 -10.35 -5.33 -1.03
C GLY A 65 -11.26 -5.72 -2.19
N ARG A 66 -11.12 -6.96 -2.64
CA ARG A 66 -12.02 -7.56 -3.64
C ARG A 66 -13.23 -8.19 -2.96
N ASP A 67 -14.39 -8.04 -3.59
CA ASP A 67 -15.62 -8.75 -3.24
C ASP A 67 -15.56 -10.18 -3.80
N ASP A 68 -14.65 -11.02 -3.31
CA ASP A 68 -14.62 -12.45 -3.67
C ASP A 68 -15.65 -13.27 -2.86
#